data_AF-A0A6C0KC21-F1
#
_entry.id   AF-A0A6C0KC21-F1
#
_cell.length_a   1.000
_cell.length_b   1.000
_cell.length_c   1.000
_cell.angle_alpha   90.00
_cell.angle_beta   90.00
_cell.angle_gamma   90.00
#
_symmetry.space_group_name_H-M   'P 1'
#
loop_
_entity.id
_entity.type
_entity.pdbx_description
1 polymer ?
#
loop_
_entity_poly.entity_id
_entity_poly.type
_entity_poly.pdbx_seq_one_letter_code
_entity_poly.pdbx_strand_id
1 'polypeptide(L)'
;MTSYSNTILKIQKSPLEARLEHAIIAYIFIYFSIIYIAIPFTTQNIKGKEDASIERKLLKSLMYGGAVGFSIYGIYNFTSLTIYKDMGVSVGILDTLWGTTLYTLTTFAFLMLPE
;
A
#
# COMPACT_ATOMS: atom_id res chain seq x y z
N MET A 1 -0.05 -13.71 -12.26
CA MET A 1 -1.37 -14.05 -11.68
C MET A 1 -1.47 -15.48 -11.11
N THR A 2 -0.56 -16.40 -11.46
CA THR A 2 -0.55 -17.79 -10.95
C THR A 2 -0.06 -17.96 -9.51
N SER A 3 0.68 -17.00 -8.92
CA SER A 3 1.22 -17.16 -7.56
C SER A 3 0.16 -16.98 -6.47
N TYR A 4 -0.65 -15.92 -6.55
CA TYR A 4 -1.57 -15.52 -5.46
C TYR A 4 -2.72 -16.51 -5.27
N SER A 5 -3.41 -16.89 -6.35
CA SER A 5 -4.50 -17.88 -6.29
C SER A 5 -4.00 -19.26 -5.85
N ASN A 6 -2.79 -19.65 -6.24
CA ASN A 6 -2.16 -20.89 -5.78
C ASN A 6 -1.82 -20.83 -4.28
N THR A 7 -1.34 -19.68 -3.79
CA THR A 7 -1.10 -19.47 -2.36
C THR A 7 -2.40 -19.54 -1.57
N ILE A 8 -3.48 -18.92 -2.06
CA ILE A 8 -4.79 -18.99 -1.41
C ILE A 8 -5.30 -20.43 -1.38
N LEU A 9 -5.24 -21.16 -2.50
CA LEU A 9 -5.65 -22.58 -2.55
C LEU A 9 -4.84 -23.44 -1.58
N LYS A 10 -3.52 -23.16 -1.44
CA LYS A 10 -2.67 -23.87 -0.47
C LYS A 10 -3.04 -23.56 0.97
N ILE A 11 -3.36 -22.30 1.31
CA ILE A 11 -3.69 -21.89 2.68
C ILE A 11 -5.11 -22.35 3.05
N GLN A 12 -6.09 -22.06 2.20
CA GLN A 12 -7.51 -22.31 2.47
C GLN A 12 -7.93 -23.76 2.20
N LYS A 13 -7.15 -24.52 1.42
CA LYS A 13 -7.51 -25.84 0.89
C LYS A 13 -8.82 -25.83 0.08
N SER A 14 -9.24 -24.65 -0.36
CA SER A 14 -10.42 -24.40 -1.19
C SER A 14 -10.09 -23.34 -2.25
N PRO A 15 -10.84 -23.29 -3.36
CA PRO A 15 -10.76 -22.18 -4.30
C PRO A 15 -11.03 -20.84 -3.61
N LEU A 16 -10.49 -19.76 -4.18
CA LEU A 16 -10.75 -18.40 -3.72
C LEU A 16 -12.25 -18.08 -3.86
N GLU A 17 -12.91 -17.85 -2.73
CA GLU A 17 -14.24 -17.29 -2.66
C GLU A 17 -14.17 -15.83 -2.23
N ALA A 18 -14.35 -14.92 -3.18
CA ALA A 18 -14.23 -13.49 -2.93
C ALA A 18 -15.42 -12.97 -2.13
N ARG A 19 -15.14 -12.50 -0.91
CA ARG A 19 -16.13 -11.86 -0.02
C ARG A 19 -16.11 -10.35 -0.23
N LEU A 20 -16.93 -9.86 -1.16
CA LEU A 20 -16.94 -8.46 -1.62
C LEU A 20 -17.15 -7.46 -0.47
N GLU A 21 -17.94 -7.83 0.55
CA GLU A 21 -18.20 -6.99 1.71
C GLU A 21 -16.92 -6.66 2.50
N HIS A 22 -15.99 -7.60 2.62
CA HIS A 22 -14.70 -7.38 3.31
C HIS A 22 -13.75 -6.57 2.43
N ALA A 23 -13.78 -6.78 1.11
CA ALA A 23 -13.00 -5.99 0.17
C ALA A 23 -13.41 -4.51 0.21
N ILE A 24 -14.71 -4.21 0.22
CA ILE A 24 -15.23 -2.83 0.33
C ILE A 24 -14.70 -2.17 1.61
N ILE A 25 -14.78 -2.84 2.76
CA ILE A 25 -14.26 -2.33 4.03
C ILE A 25 -12.75 -2.05 3.95
N ALA A 26 -11.98 -2.94 3.33
CA ALA A 26 -10.54 -2.74 3.14
C ALA A 26 -10.25 -1.49 2.29
N TYR A 27 -11.01 -1.26 1.21
CA TYR A 27 -10.86 -0.04 0.40
C TYR A 27 -11.26 1.24 1.15
N ILE A 28 -12.25 1.19 2.04
CA ILE A 28 -12.58 2.31 2.93
C ILE A 28 -11.38 2.66 3.82
N PHE A 29 -10.74 1.66 4.43
CA PHE A 29 -9.54 1.89 5.25
C PHE A 29 -8.36 2.45 4.45
N ILE A 30 -8.13 1.95 3.23
CA ILE A 30 -7.10 2.47 2.33
C ILE A 30 -7.37 3.93 1.97
N TYR A 31 -8.61 4.28 1.64
CA TYR A 31 -8.96 5.66 1.31
C TYR A 31 -8.80 6.58 2.51
N PHE A 32 -9.27 6.13 3.69
CA PHE A 32 -9.13 6.86 4.95
C PHE A 32 -7.67 7.14 5.29
N SER A 33 -6.79 6.12 5.25
CA SER A 33 -5.37 6.31 5.54
C SER A 33 -4.68 7.20 4.51
N ILE A 34 -5.04 7.12 3.23
CA ILE A 34 -4.47 8.00 2.20
C ILE A 34 -4.83 9.46 2.48
N ILE A 35 -6.11 9.75 2.71
CA ILE A 35 -6.60 11.13 2.88
C ILE A 35 -6.16 11.75 4.19
N TYR A 36 -6.28 11.01 5.29
CA TYR A 36 -6.07 11.58 6.61
C TYR A 36 -4.64 11.40 7.13
N ILE A 37 -3.85 10.52 6.52
CA ILE A 37 -2.50 10.22 6.97
C ILE A 37 -1.50 10.47 5.85
N ALA A 38 -1.53 9.70 4.76
CA ALA A 38 -0.47 9.71 3.75
C ALA A 38 -0.31 11.07 3.06
N ILE A 39 -1.40 11.68 2.61
CA ILE A 39 -1.39 13.00 1.95
C ILE A 39 -0.93 14.09 2.93
N PRO A 40 -1.57 14.31 4.10
CA PRO A 40 -1.13 15.33 5.05
C PRO A 40 0.31 15.14 5.49
N PHE A 41 0.72 13.90 5.78
CA PHE A 41 2.07 13.56 6.21
C PHE A 41 3.10 13.85 5.11
N THR A 42 2.74 13.66 3.84
CA THR A 42 3.61 14.01 2.71
C THR A 42 3.67 15.52 2.50
N THR A 43 2.52 16.19 2.42
CA THR A 43 2.42 17.62 2.09
C THR A 43 3.06 18.50 3.16
N GLN A 44 2.89 18.19 4.45
CA GLN A 44 3.54 18.98 5.52
C GLN A 44 5.08 18.91 5.49
N ASN A 45 5.64 17.90 4.82
CA ASN A 45 7.08 17.70 4.69
C ASN A 45 7.65 18.25 3.37
N ILE A 46 6.84 18.96 2.59
CA ILE A 46 7.24 19.71 1.39
C ILE A 46 7.39 21.19 1.77
N LYS A 47 8.60 21.73 1.63
CA LYS A 47 8.94 23.09 2.07
C LYS A 47 9.14 24.01 0.87
N GLY A 48 8.12 24.81 0.55
CA GLY A 48 8.23 25.94 -0.37
C GLY A 48 8.68 25.58 -1.79
N LYS A 49 9.33 26.54 -2.48
CA LYS A 49 9.71 26.41 -3.90
C LYS A 49 10.85 25.41 -4.15
N GLU A 50 11.64 25.05 -3.14
CA GLU A 50 12.77 24.11 -3.28
C GLU A 50 12.31 22.67 -3.51
N ASP A 51 11.14 22.30 -2.99
CA ASP A 51 10.53 20.98 -3.20
C ASP A 51 9.56 20.96 -4.40
N ALA A 52 9.53 22.01 -5.23
CA ALA A 52 8.61 22.11 -6.38
C ALA A 52 9.00 21.18 -7.55
N SER A 53 10.25 20.71 -7.60
CA SER A 53 10.70 19.76 -8.62
C SER A 53 9.92 18.45 -8.56
N ILE A 54 9.58 17.91 -9.73
CA ILE A 54 8.89 16.62 -9.89
C ILE A 54 9.65 15.50 -9.15
N GLU A 55 10.98 15.49 -9.25
CA GLU A 55 11.82 14.49 -8.59
C GLU A 55 11.72 14.57 -7.08
N ARG A 56 11.66 15.79 -6.52
CA ARG A 56 11.50 16.01 -5.08
C ARG A 56 10.11 15.57 -4.61
N LYS A 57 9.05 15.92 -5.36
CA LYS A 57 7.69 15.46 -5.07
C LYS A 57 7.59 13.94 -5.08
N LEU A 58 8.22 13.26 -6.05
CA LEU A 58 8.25 11.80 -6.12
C LEU A 58 9.01 11.19 -4.94
N LEU A 59 10.20 11.71 -4.64
CA LEU A 59 11.01 11.25 -3.51
C LEU A 59 10.26 11.42 -2.17
N LYS A 60 9.65 12.58 -1.94
CA LYS A 60 8.85 12.88 -0.75
C LYS A 60 7.64 11.96 -0.65
N SER A 61 6.97 11.72 -1.78
CA SER A 61 5.86 10.77 -1.86
C SER A 61 6.29 9.35 -1.50
N LEU A 62 7.45 8.90 -1.95
CA LEU A 62 8.01 7.60 -1.58
C LEU A 62 8.36 7.54 -0.09
N MET A 63 9.02 8.57 0.43
CA MET A 63 9.50 8.64 1.81
C MET A 63 8.36 8.70 2.83
N TYR A 64 7.31 9.48 2.56
CA TYR A 64 6.24 9.74 3.53
C TYR A 64 4.98 8.96 3.20
N GLY A 65 4.44 9.12 1.99
CA GLY A 65 3.28 8.36 1.52
C GLY A 65 3.57 6.87 1.43
N GLY A 66 4.63 6.51 0.70
CA GLY A 66 5.10 5.14 0.54
C GLY A 66 5.41 4.46 1.87
N ALA A 67 6.00 5.16 2.85
CA ALA A 67 6.22 4.61 4.18
C ALA A 67 4.93 4.24 4.90
N VAL A 68 3.85 5.02 4.77
CA VAL A 68 2.53 4.65 5.33
C VAL A 68 2.02 3.36 4.68
N GLY A 69 2.09 3.27 3.34
CA GLY A 69 1.70 2.06 2.61
C GLY A 69 2.55 0.84 3.00
N PHE A 70 3.86 1.01 3.10
CA PHE A 70 4.81 -0.01 3.54
C PHE A 70 4.49 -0.51 4.94
N SER A 71 4.20 0.39 5.89
CA SER A 71 3.85 0.00 7.26
C SER A 71 2.55 -0.80 7.30
N ILE A 72 1.48 -0.33 6.65
CA ILE A 72 0.17 -1.00 6.71
C ILE A 72 0.23 -2.38 6.05
N TYR A 73 0.70 -2.44 4.79
CA TYR A 73 0.78 -3.70 4.06
C TYR A 73 1.85 -4.62 4.63
N GLY A 74 2.96 -4.08 5.12
CA GLY A 74 4.01 -4.84 5.79
C GLY A 74 3.50 -5.50 7.06
N ILE A 75 2.85 -4.75 7.96
CA ILE A 75 2.26 -5.31 9.19
C ILE A 75 1.31 -6.45 8.83
N TYR A 76 0.35 -6.21 7.91
CA TYR A 76 -0.61 -7.24 7.52
C TYR A 76 0.05 -8.49 6.90
N ASN A 77 0.97 -8.32 5.94
CA ASN A 77 1.59 -9.43 5.24
C ASN A 77 2.55 -10.22 6.13
N PHE A 78 3.32 -9.57 7.00
CA PHE A 78 4.24 -10.27 7.90
C PHE A 78 3.51 -10.91 9.09
N THR A 79 2.39 -10.34 9.56
CA THR A 79 1.48 -11.05 10.47
C THR A 79 0.88 -12.28 9.78
N SER A 80 0.46 -12.16 8.51
CA SER A 80 -0.07 -13.29 7.74
C SER A 80 0.97 -14.40 7.53
N LEU A 81 2.22 -14.04 7.22
CA LEU A 81 3.33 -15.00 7.11
C LEU A 81 3.64 -15.71 8.44
N THR A 82 3.36 -15.06 9.57
CA THR A 82 3.49 -15.67 10.90
C THR A 82 2.38 -16.70 11.17
N ILE A 83 1.16 -16.41 10.72
CA ILE A 83 -0.04 -17.25 10.98
C ILE A 83 -0.14 -18.41 9.99
N TYR A 84 0.12 -18.16 8.70
CA TYR A 84 -0.15 -19.10 7.62
C TYR A 84 1.11 -19.84 7.17
N LYS A 85 1.23 -21.10 7.62
CA LYS A 85 2.37 -21.99 7.32
C LYS A 85 2.70 -22.12 5.83
N ASP A 86 1.69 -22.19 4.97
CA ASP A 86 1.85 -22.41 3.53
C ASP A 86 1.88 -21.10 2.71
N MET A 87 1.94 -19.93 3.36
CA MET A 87 2.06 -18.65 2.67
C MET A 87 3.48 -18.45 2.14
N GLY A 88 3.60 -18.23 0.83
CA GLY A 88 4.89 -17.95 0.21
C GLY A 88 5.42 -16.58 0.63
N VAL A 89 6.64 -16.52 1.17
CA VAL A 89 7.31 -15.26 1.57
C VAL A 89 7.34 -14.25 0.42
N SER A 90 7.55 -14.71 -0.82
CA SER A 90 7.53 -13.84 -2.00
C SER A 90 6.19 -13.11 -2.19
N VAL A 91 5.06 -13.74 -1.84
CA VAL A 91 3.74 -13.11 -1.95
C VAL A 91 3.61 -11.97 -0.94
N GLY A 92 4.01 -12.20 0.32
CA GLY A 92 3.98 -11.16 1.34
C GLY A 92 4.91 -9.97 1.03
N ILE A 93 6.10 -10.24 0.48
CA ILE A 93 7.03 -9.18 0.04
C ILE A 93 6.44 -8.39 -1.13
N LEU A 94 5.96 -9.08 -2.18
CA LEU A 94 5.39 -8.42 -3.36
C LEU A 94 4.17 -7.58 -3.01
N ASP A 95 3.31 -8.06 -2.12
CA ASP A 95 2.13 -7.31 -1.69
C ASP A 95 2.49 -6.12 -0.80
N THR A 96 3.54 -6.24 0.03
CA THR A 96 4.10 -5.09 0.79
C THR A 96 4.67 -4.01 -0.14
N LEU A 97 5.42 -4.42 -1.15
CA LEU A 97 5.93 -3.51 -2.18
C LEU A 97 4.78 -2.88 -2.96
N TRP A 98 3.73 -3.63 -3.28
CA TRP A 98 2.55 -3.11 -3.94
C TRP A 98 1.85 -2.02 -3.11
N GLY A 99 1.65 -2.22 -1.81
CA GLY A 99 1.13 -1.18 -0.92
C GLY A 99 2.01 0.07 -0.87
N THR A 100 3.33 -0.13 -0.83
CA THR A 100 4.31 0.98 -0.86
C THR A 100 4.19 1.78 -2.16
N THR A 101 4.13 1.10 -3.31
CA THR A 101 3.97 1.71 -4.62
C THR A 101 2.63 2.43 -4.75
N LEU A 102 1.53 1.80 -4.32
CA LEU A 102 0.19 2.39 -4.34
C LEU A 102 0.18 3.74 -3.63
N TYR A 103 0.63 3.78 -2.37
CA TYR A 103 0.61 5.01 -1.59
C TYR A 103 1.56 6.06 -2.16
N THR A 104 2.76 5.67 -2.60
CA THR A 104 3.71 6.58 -3.26
C THR A 104 3.09 7.24 -4.48
N LEU A 105 2.47 6.47 -5.36
CA LEU A 105 1.89 6.98 -6.60
C LEU A 105 0.64 7.82 -6.33
N THR A 106 -0.20 7.45 -5.36
CA THR A 106 -1.39 8.22 -5.02
C THR A 106 -1.03 9.57 -4.42
N THR A 107 -0.09 9.62 -3.46
CA THR A 107 0.34 10.92 -2.89
C THR A 107 1.08 11.75 -3.93
N PHE A 108 1.88 11.12 -4.79
CA PHE A 108 2.56 11.82 -5.87
C PHE A 108 1.56 12.42 -6.87
N ALA A 109 0.56 11.65 -7.30
CA ALA A 109 -0.50 12.13 -8.17
C ALA A 109 -1.27 13.30 -7.56
N PHE A 110 -1.56 13.25 -6.26
CA PHE A 110 -2.20 14.35 -5.54
C PHE A 110 -1.37 15.65 -5.60
N LEU A 111 -0.05 15.55 -5.39
CA LEU A 111 0.86 16.71 -5.47
C LEU A 111 1.04 17.28 -6.90
N MET A 112 0.57 16.56 -7.91
CA MET A 112 0.60 16.98 -9.31
C MET A 112 -0.72 17.63 -9.75
N LEU A 113 -1.77 17.59 -8.93
CA LEU A 113 -3.00 18.32 -9.20
C LEU A 113 -2.75 19.83 -9.11
N PRO A 114 -3.38 20.63 -9.98
CA PRO A 114 -3.35 22.09 -9.85
C PRO A 114 -4.04 22.51 -8.53
N GLU A 115 -3.55 23.60 -7.94
CA GLU A 115 -4.20 24.27 -6.79
C GLU A 115 -5.56 24.86 -7.16
#